data_AF-A0A5M6DBR5-F1
#
_entry.id   AF-A0A5M6DBR5-F1
#
_cell.length_a   1.000
_cell.length_b   1.000
_cell.length_c   1.000
_cell.angle_alpha   90.00
_cell.angle_beta   90.00
_cell.angle_gamma   90.00
#
_symmetry.space_group_name_H-M   'P 1'
#
loop_
_entity.id
_entity.type
_entity.pdbx_description
1 polymer ?
#
loop_
_entity_poly.entity_id
_entity_poly.type
_entity_poly.pdbx_seq_one_letter_code
_entity_poly.pdbx_strand_id
1 'polypeptide(L)'
;MKNQSQSSQRPASSPRMAQIVERNIQALLDRQQQEDKNRKLETRIADTVTRFTGSMAFVYIHLVLFGSWIIINLGWVSLKPFDPSFVVLAMFASVEAIFLSTFVLISQNRMAAQADKRADLDLQVSLLSEHEITRLITLIRAIAQKMEIPESADPEIDELAEDVHPEKVLDTMAKREENTKENFKAES
;
A
#
# COMPACT_ATOMS: atom_id res chain seq x y z
N MET A 1 36.66 -20.58 55.35
CA MET A 1 35.58 -21.14 54.50
C MET A 1 34.47 -20.11 54.42
N LYS A 2 34.25 -19.53 53.23
CA LYS A 2 32.97 -19.52 52.46
C LYS A 2 31.81 -18.79 53.15
N ASN A 3 31.03 -17.91 52.53
CA ASN A 3 30.86 -17.58 51.12
C ASN A 3 30.10 -16.24 51.03
N GLN A 4 30.36 -15.49 49.96
CA GLN A 4 29.64 -14.29 49.55
C GLN A 4 28.14 -14.55 49.32
N SER A 5 27.32 -13.57 49.62
CA SER A 5 25.96 -13.40 49.06
C SER A 5 25.78 -11.93 48.70
N GLN A 6 26.40 -11.51 47.60
CA GLN A 6 26.09 -10.24 46.96
C GLN A 6 24.79 -10.42 46.16
N SER A 7 23.71 -9.84 46.65
CA SER A 7 22.46 -9.66 45.91
C SER A 7 22.61 -8.46 44.97
N SER A 8 22.74 -8.74 43.67
CA SER A 8 22.81 -7.75 42.59
C SER A 8 21.51 -6.91 42.51
N GLN A 9 21.59 -5.63 42.88
CA GLN A 9 20.53 -4.65 42.60
C GLN A 9 20.56 -4.26 41.11
N ARG A 10 19.45 -4.49 40.40
CA ARG A 10 19.20 -3.94 39.05
C ARG A 10 18.95 -2.43 39.13
N PRO A 11 19.43 -1.61 38.19
CA PRO A 11 19.14 -0.18 38.19
C PRO A 11 17.69 0.06 37.79
N ALA A 12 16.95 0.81 38.61
CA ALA A 12 15.59 1.24 38.33
C ALA A 12 15.60 2.29 37.21
N SER A 13 14.96 1.97 36.08
CA SER A 13 14.73 2.91 34.98
C SER A 13 13.96 4.14 35.49
N SER A 14 14.54 5.33 35.37
CA SER A 14 14.02 6.56 35.97
C SER A 14 12.59 6.92 35.50
N PRO A 15 11.61 7.12 36.41
CA PRO A 15 10.20 7.38 36.11
C PRO A 15 9.93 8.62 35.23
N ARG A 16 10.90 9.53 35.12
CA ARG A 16 10.80 10.77 34.34
C ARG A 16 10.81 10.53 32.82
N MET A 17 11.53 9.51 32.33
CA MET A 17 11.62 9.26 30.89
C MET A 17 10.37 8.57 30.35
N ALA A 18 9.80 7.65 31.14
CA ALA A 18 8.50 7.04 30.85
C ALA A 18 7.40 8.11 30.74
N GLN A 19 7.36 9.10 31.63
CA GLN A 19 6.38 10.19 31.57
C GLN A 19 6.53 11.11 30.34
N ILE A 20 7.76 11.36 29.87
CA ILE A 20 8.01 12.18 28.67
C ILE A 20 7.60 11.41 27.41
N VAL A 21 7.94 10.12 27.35
CA VAL A 21 7.55 9.23 26.25
C VAL A 21 6.03 9.09 26.19
N GLU A 22 5.35 8.84 27.31
CA GLU A 22 3.90 8.75 27.39
C GLU A 22 3.21 10.02 26.91
N ARG A 23 3.66 11.20 27.35
CA ARG A 23 3.10 12.48 26.93
C ARG A 23 3.29 12.74 25.43
N ASN A 24 4.44 12.36 24.88
CA ASN A 24 4.71 12.52 23.45
C ASN A 24 3.88 11.54 22.61
N ILE A 25 3.71 10.30 23.09
CA ILE A 25 2.82 9.31 22.47
C ILE A 25 1.38 9.82 22.47
N GLN A 26 0.90 10.36 23.59
CA GLN A 26 -0.45 10.91 23.69
C GLN A 26 -0.65 12.08 22.72
N ALA A 27 0.31 13.00 22.62
CA ALA A 27 0.24 14.12 21.68
C ALA A 27 0.26 13.68 20.21
N LEU A 28 0.96 12.60 19.88
CA LEU A 28 0.95 12.00 18.54
C LEU A 28 -0.37 11.29 18.25
N LEU A 29 -0.90 10.53 19.21
CA LEU A 29 -2.20 9.87 19.10
C LEU A 29 -3.35 10.87 18.97
N ASP A 30 -3.30 11.98 19.70
CA ASP A 30 -4.32 13.03 19.62
C ASP A 30 -4.28 13.76 18.27
N ARG A 31 -3.08 14.01 17.72
CA ARG A 31 -2.93 14.56 16.36
C ARG A 31 -3.44 13.59 15.29
N GLN A 32 -3.04 12.32 15.36
CA GLN A 32 -3.54 11.30 14.44
C GLN A 32 -5.05 11.18 14.54
N GLN A 33 -5.63 11.15 15.75
CA GLN A 33 -7.08 11.07 15.92
C GLN A 33 -7.84 12.29 15.37
N GLN A 34 -7.28 13.50 15.42
CA GLN A 34 -7.92 14.68 14.85
C GLN A 34 -7.88 14.68 13.31
N GLU A 35 -6.75 14.29 12.72
CA GLU A 35 -6.63 14.16 11.26
C GLU A 35 -7.41 12.95 10.71
N ASP A 36 -7.47 11.87 11.47
CA ASP A 36 -8.15 10.63 11.10
C ASP A 36 -9.67 10.78 11.14
N LYS A 37 -10.26 11.64 11.97
CA LYS A 37 -11.73 11.76 12.05
C LYS A 37 -12.36 12.23 10.73
N ASN A 38 -11.78 13.25 10.10
CA ASN A 38 -12.26 13.76 8.80
C ASN A 38 -11.85 12.82 7.66
N ARG A 39 -10.60 12.35 7.67
CA ARG A 39 -10.12 11.35 6.71
C ARG A 39 -10.94 10.07 6.74
N LYS A 40 -11.43 9.63 7.89
CA LYS A 40 -12.18 8.38 8.05
C LYS A 40 -13.54 8.43 7.37
N LEU A 41 -14.21 9.58 7.31
CA LEU A 41 -15.48 9.70 6.57
C LEU A 41 -15.24 9.66 5.06
N GLU A 42 -14.32 10.49 4.56
CA GLU A 42 -13.97 10.51 3.13
C GLU A 42 -13.40 9.18 2.66
N THR A 43 -12.49 8.59 3.44
CA THR A 43 -11.90 7.27 3.15
C THR A 43 -12.96 6.18 3.18
N ARG A 44 -13.89 6.19 4.14
CA ARG A 44 -14.95 5.18 4.21
C ARG A 44 -15.95 5.32 3.06
N ILE A 45 -16.28 6.54 2.66
CA ILE A 45 -17.10 6.81 1.47
C ILE A 45 -16.34 6.31 0.23
N ALA A 46 -15.08 6.69 0.07
CA ALA A 46 -14.25 6.27 -1.05
C ALA A 46 -14.11 4.74 -1.14
N ASP A 47 -13.87 4.04 -0.03
CA ASP A 47 -13.80 2.57 0.01
C ASP A 47 -15.14 1.91 -0.33
N THR A 48 -16.24 2.47 0.16
CA THR A 48 -17.59 1.97 -0.15
C THR A 48 -17.89 2.14 -1.63
N VAL A 49 -17.60 3.32 -2.19
CA VAL A 49 -17.82 3.63 -3.60
C VAL A 49 -16.90 2.79 -4.49
N THR A 50 -15.62 2.67 -4.17
CA THR A 50 -14.67 1.76 -4.86
C THR A 50 -15.23 0.35 -4.96
N ARG A 51 -15.70 -0.20 -3.83
CA ARG A 51 -16.25 -1.56 -3.79
C ARG A 51 -17.58 -1.69 -4.51
N PHE A 52 -18.41 -0.64 -4.48
CA PHE A 52 -19.71 -0.62 -5.13
C PHE A 52 -19.60 -0.48 -6.66
N THR A 53 -18.83 0.51 -7.15
CA THR A 53 -18.63 0.73 -8.58
C THR A 53 -17.84 -0.41 -9.25
N GLY A 54 -17.00 -1.12 -8.50
CA GLY A 54 -16.32 -2.33 -8.98
C GLY A 54 -17.16 -3.61 -8.93
N SER A 55 -18.43 -3.56 -8.49
CA SER A 55 -19.28 -4.75 -8.32
C SER A 55 -20.28 -4.92 -9.47
N MET A 56 -20.57 -6.17 -9.85
CA MET A 56 -21.66 -6.48 -10.80
C MET A 56 -23.05 -6.05 -10.29
N ALA A 57 -23.24 -5.96 -8.97
CA ALA A 57 -24.51 -5.51 -8.40
C ALA A 57 -24.88 -4.09 -8.85
N PHE A 58 -23.88 -3.21 -9.02
CA PHE A 58 -24.07 -1.85 -9.53
C PHE A 58 -24.71 -1.83 -10.92
N VAL A 59 -24.20 -2.68 -11.82
CA VAL A 59 -24.68 -2.80 -13.20
C VAL A 59 -26.12 -3.28 -13.22
N TYR A 60 -26.47 -4.29 -12.42
CA TYR A 60 -27.85 -4.78 -12.34
C TYR A 60 -28.83 -3.73 -11.80
N ILE A 61 -28.43 -2.95 -10.79
CA ILE A 61 -29.27 -1.86 -10.27
C ILE A 61 -29.56 -0.83 -11.37
N HIS A 62 -28.55 -0.39 -12.12
CA HIS A 62 -28.73 0.57 -13.22
C HIS A 62 -29.59 0.00 -14.34
N LEU A 63 -29.38 -1.27 -14.69
CA LEU A 63 -30.16 -1.95 -15.72
C LEU A 63 -31.63 -2.03 -15.34
N VAL A 64 -31.94 -2.38 -14.09
CA VAL A 64 -33.33 -2.43 -13.59
C VAL A 64 -33.91 -1.03 -13.49
N LEU A 65 -33.16 -0.04 -13.01
CA LEU A 65 -33.62 1.34 -12.85
C LEU A 65 -33.95 1.98 -14.21
N PHE A 66 -33.00 1.99 -15.14
CA PHE A 66 -33.22 2.54 -16.49
C PHE A 66 -34.22 1.69 -17.28
N GLY A 67 -34.17 0.36 -17.17
CA GLY A 67 -35.12 -0.54 -17.81
C GLY A 67 -36.55 -0.28 -17.34
N SER A 68 -36.76 -0.13 -16.03
CA SER A 68 -38.07 0.20 -15.45
C SER A 68 -38.54 1.58 -15.91
N TRP A 69 -37.65 2.57 -15.94
CA TRP A 69 -37.99 3.92 -16.44
C TRP A 69 -38.44 3.89 -17.89
N ILE A 70 -37.72 3.14 -18.74
CA ILE A 70 -38.05 2.97 -20.16
C ILE A 70 -39.41 2.28 -20.31
N ILE A 71 -39.66 1.17 -19.60
CA ILE A 71 -40.93 0.43 -19.66
C ILE A 71 -42.12 1.30 -19.23
N ILE A 72 -41.97 2.10 -18.16
CA ILE A 72 -43.03 3.01 -17.69
C ILE A 72 -43.32 4.09 -18.75
N ASN A 73 -42.29 4.64 -19.38
CA ASN A 73 -42.46 5.72 -20.37
C ASN A 73 -42.83 5.23 -21.78
N LEU A 74 -42.64 3.95 -22.09
CA LEU A 74 -43.15 3.31 -23.32
C LEU A 74 -44.67 3.13 -23.31
N GLY A 75 -45.36 3.42 -22.20
CA GLY A 75 -46.81 3.29 -22.11
C GLY A 75 -47.31 1.85 -21.98
N TRP A 76 -46.43 0.89 -21.67
CA TRP A 76 -46.81 -0.48 -21.31
C TRP A 76 -47.51 -0.58 -19.95
N VAL A 77 -47.46 0.50 -19.17
CA VAL A 77 -48.16 0.67 -17.89
C VAL A 77 -49.25 1.72 -18.11
N SER A 78 -50.45 1.56 -17.52
CA SER A 78 -51.59 2.53 -17.66
C SER A 78 -51.34 3.92 -17.02
N LEU A 79 -50.08 4.29 -16.80
CA LEU A 79 -49.66 5.59 -16.30
C LEU A 79 -49.33 6.52 -17.48
N LYS A 80 -49.63 7.80 -17.33
CA LYS A 80 -49.30 8.81 -18.36
C LYS A 80 -47.77 8.88 -18.52
N PRO A 81 -47.22 8.85 -19.75
CA PRO A 81 -45.77 8.99 -19.96
C PRO A 81 -45.26 10.29 -19.35
N PHE A 82 -44.30 10.18 -18.43
CA PHE A 82 -43.76 11.30 -17.66
C PHE A 82 -42.56 11.96 -18.38
N ASP A 83 -41.78 11.16 -19.11
CA ASP A 83 -40.60 11.57 -19.90
C ASP A 83 -40.67 10.96 -21.32
N PRO A 84 -41.56 11.46 -22.21
CA PRO A 84 -41.79 10.87 -23.53
C PRO A 84 -40.59 10.96 -24.48
N SER A 85 -39.70 11.91 -24.26
CA SER A 85 -38.50 12.15 -25.09
C SER A 85 -37.22 11.59 -24.46
N PHE A 86 -37.29 11.00 -23.27
CA PHE A 86 -36.16 10.48 -22.49
C PHE A 86 -35.09 11.52 -22.15
N VAL A 87 -35.40 12.82 -22.27
CA VAL A 87 -34.44 13.91 -22.04
C VAL A 87 -34.11 14.01 -20.55
N VAL A 88 -35.08 13.79 -19.67
CA VAL A 88 -34.85 13.83 -18.22
C VAL A 88 -33.95 12.68 -17.79
N LEU A 89 -34.21 11.47 -18.28
CA LEU A 89 -33.34 10.30 -18.05
C LEU A 89 -31.91 10.56 -18.55
N ALA A 90 -31.76 11.08 -19.78
CA ALA A 90 -30.46 11.34 -20.37
C ALA A 90 -29.65 12.39 -19.58
N MET A 91 -30.30 13.45 -19.10
CA MET A 91 -29.65 14.45 -18.24
C MET A 91 -29.17 13.84 -16.92
N PHE A 92 -30.03 13.06 -16.24
CA PHE A 92 -29.67 12.41 -14.99
C PHE A 92 -28.50 11.42 -15.16
N ALA A 93 -28.59 10.56 -16.18
CA ALA A 93 -27.53 9.60 -16.49
C ALA A 93 -26.20 10.28 -16.83
N SER A 94 -26.24 11.44 -17.51
CA SER A 94 -25.03 12.20 -17.85
C SER A 94 -24.33 12.76 -16.62
N VAL A 95 -25.09 13.34 -15.69
CA VAL A 95 -24.55 13.85 -14.42
C VAL A 95 -24.00 12.69 -13.58
N GLU A 96 -24.77 11.61 -13.47
CA GLU A 96 -24.35 10.40 -12.75
C GLU A 96 -23.04 9.82 -13.31
N ALA A 97 -22.89 9.74 -14.64
CA ALA A 97 -21.68 9.25 -15.30
C ALA A 97 -20.43 10.08 -14.95
N ILE A 98 -20.55 11.41 -14.84
CA ILE A 98 -19.43 12.29 -14.43
C ILE A 98 -19.00 11.98 -12.99
N PHE A 99 -19.96 11.84 -12.08
CA PHE A 99 -19.67 11.46 -10.69
C PHE A 99 -19.00 10.08 -10.62
N LEU A 100 -19.55 9.10 -11.33
CA LEU A 100 -18.99 7.74 -11.37
C LEU A 100 -17.57 7.73 -11.91
N SER A 101 -17.32 8.40 -13.04
CA SER A 101 -15.98 8.50 -13.63
C SER A 101 -14.99 9.14 -12.65
N THR A 102 -15.39 10.21 -11.97
CA THR A 102 -14.56 10.86 -10.95
C THR A 102 -14.25 9.94 -9.77
N PHE A 103 -15.26 9.22 -9.27
CA PHE A 103 -15.06 8.25 -8.19
C PHE A 103 -14.19 7.07 -8.61
N VAL A 104 -14.35 6.56 -9.84
CA VAL A 104 -13.48 5.54 -10.42
C VAL A 104 -12.04 6.03 -10.49
N LEU A 105 -11.81 7.26 -10.98
CA LEU A 105 -10.47 7.83 -11.08
C LEU A 105 -9.81 8.00 -9.69
N ILE A 106 -10.55 8.51 -8.70
CA ILE A 106 -10.06 8.62 -7.32
C ILE A 106 -9.72 7.23 -6.76
N SER A 107 -10.58 6.24 -7.02
CA SER A 107 -10.36 4.86 -6.62
C SER A 107 -9.12 4.26 -7.27
N GLN A 108 -8.96 4.45 -8.59
CA GLN A 108 -7.82 3.98 -9.35
C GLN A 108 -6.51 4.62 -8.85
N ASN A 109 -6.50 5.93 -8.63
CA ASN A 109 -5.34 6.63 -8.10
C ASN A 109 -4.92 6.10 -6.72
N ARG A 110 -5.90 5.80 -5.85
CA ARG A 110 -5.65 5.19 -4.54
C ARG A 110 -5.07 3.78 -4.66
N MET A 111 -5.62 2.95 -5.55
CA MET A 111 -5.11 1.60 -5.80
C MET A 111 -3.70 1.63 -6.38
N ALA A 112 -3.41 2.55 -7.30
CA ALA A 112 -2.08 2.74 -7.88
C ALA A 112 -1.06 3.12 -6.78
N ALA A 113 -1.37 4.13 -5.96
CA ALA A 113 -0.49 4.53 -4.86
C ALA A 113 -0.25 3.41 -3.82
N GLN A 114 -1.21 2.49 -3.63
CA GLN A 114 -1.02 1.30 -2.79
C GLN A 114 -0.19 0.22 -3.48
N ALA A 115 -0.36 0.05 -4.80
CA ALA A 115 0.41 -0.89 -5.60
C ALA A 115 1.88 -0.49 -5.67
N ASP A 116 2.18 0.80 -5.87
CA ASP A 116 3.54 1.34 -5.88
C ASP A 116 4.26 1.06 -4.56
N LYS A 117 3.62 1.37 -3.42
CA LYS A 117 4.17 1.06 -2.09
C LYS A 117 4.44 -0.42 -1.86
N ARG A 118 3.58 -1.30 -2.39
CA ARG A 118 3.79 -2.75 -2.29
C ARG A 118 4.97 -3.19 -3.15
N ALA A 119 5.09 -2.66 -4.38
CA ALA A 119 6.22 -2.93 -5.25
C ALA A 119 7.55 -2.51 -4.61
N ASP A 120 7.60 -1.35 -3.95
CA ASP A 120 8.80 -0.88 -3.24
C ASP A 120 9.18 -1.81 -2.07
N LEU A 121 8.19 -2.28 -1.30
CA LEU A 121 8.41 -3.22 -0.20
C LEU A 121 8.85 -4.59 -0.72
N ASP A 122 8.22 -5.11 -1.77
CA ASP A 122 8.56 -6.39 -2.38
C ASP A 122 9.99 -6.35 -2.94
N LEU A 123 10.40 -5.23 -3.54
CA LEU A 123 11.78 -5.03 -4.00
C LEU A 123 12.77 -5.04 -2.83
N GLN A 124 12.48 -4.32 -1.75
CA GLN A 124 13.33 -4.31 -0.55
C GLN A 124 13.48 -5.71 0.07
N VAL A 125 12.37 -6.45 0.19
CA VAL A 125 12.38 -7.83 0.70
C VAL A 125 13.19 -8.74 -0.23
N SER A 126 13.05 -8.58 -1.56
CA SER A 126 13.79 -9.36 -2.54
C SER A 126 15.30 -9.11 -2.45
N LEU A 127 15.72 -7.84 -2.40
CA LEU A 127 17.14 -7.49 -2.25
C LEU A 127 17.72 -7.98 -0.91
N LEU A 128 16.97 -7.84 0.18
CA LEU A 128 17.38 -8.38 1.48
C LEU A 128 17.54 -9.90 1.43
N SER A 129 16.61 -10.60 0.78
CA SER A 129 16.66 -12.05 0.61
C SER A 129 17.86 -12.47 -0.22
N GLU A 130 18.16 -11.77 -1.33
CA GLU A 130 19.37 -12.01 -2.13
C GLU A 130 20.64 -11.84 -1.28
N HIS A 131 20.73 -10.78 -0.48
CA HIS A 131 21.86 -10.57 0.43
C HIS A 131 22.02 -11.70 1.47
N GLU A 132 20.92 -12.14 2.08
CA GLU A 132 20.93 -13.25 3.03
C GLU A 132 21.31 -14.57 2.36
N ILE A 133 20.86 -14.82 1.12
CA ILE A 133 21.24 -15.99 0.34
C ILE A 133 22.74 -15.96 0.02
N THR A 134 23.28 -14.84 -0.47
CA THR A 134 24.73 -14.71 -0.74
C THR A 134 25.56 -14.91 0.53
N ARG A 135 25.09 -14.39 1.68
CA ARG A 135 25.69 -14.67 3.00
C ARG A 135 25.66 -16.15 3.35
N LEU A 136 24.53 -16.83 3.13
CA LEU A 136 24.39 -18.26 3.38
C LEU A 136 25.32 -19.08 2.48
N ILE A 137 25.39 -18.76 1.19
CA ILE A 137 26.30 -19.41 0.23
C ILE A 137 27.75 -19.26 0.71
N THR A 138 28.13 -18.06 1.13
CA THR A 138 29.48 -17.78 1.66
C THR A 138 29.80 -18.63 2.90
N LEU A 139 28.85 -18.73 3.84
CA LEU A 139 29.02 -19.53 5.06
C LEU A 139 29.06 -21.04 4.76
N ILE A 140 28.17 -21.53 3.89
CA ILE A 140 28.12 -22.93 3.48
C ILE A 140 29.42 -23.31 2.76
N ARG A 141 29.91 -22.46 1.85
CA ARG A 141 31.19 -22.66 1.18
C ARG A 141 32.35 -22.76 2.17
N ALA A 142 32.41 -21.87 3.16
CA ALA A 142 33.44 -21.92 4.19
C ALA A 142 33.41 -23.24 4.99
N ILE A 143 32.22 -23.79 5.25
CA ILE A 143 32.05 -25.10 5.90
C ILE A 143 32.47 -26.23 4.95
N ALA A 144 32.05 -26.20 3.69
CA ALA A 144 32.35 -27.23 2.69
C ALA A 144 33.85 -27.32 2.40
N GLN A 145 34.56 -26.19 2.34
CA GLN A 145 36.02 -26.14 2.23
C GLN A 145 36.70 -26.78 3.45
N LYS A 146 36.21 -26.49 4.66
CA LYS A 146 36.74 -27.09 5.90
C LYS A 146 36.51 -28.60 5.98
N MET A 147 35.46 -29.10 5.32
CA MET A 147 35.15 -30.52 5.20
C MET A 147 35.79 -31.21 3.99
N GLU A 148 36.63 -30.51 3.22
CA GLU A 148 37.29 -31.03 2.01
C GLU A 148 36.30 -31.58 0.96
N ILE A 149 35.11 -30.97 0.86
CA ILE A 149 34.11 -31.37 -0.14
C ILE A 149 34.56 -30.85 -1.52
N PRO A 150 34.71 -31.70 -2.55
CA PRO A 150 35.23 -31.32 -3.87
C PRO A 150 34.41 -30.24 -4.59
N GLU A 151 33.09 -30.24 -4.39
CA GLU A 151 32.14 -29.29 -5.00
C GLU A 151 32.28 -27.85 -4.47
N SER A 152 33.06 -27.62 -3.40
CA SER A 152 33.29 -26.28 -2.84
C SER A 152 34.19 -25.37 -3.70
N ALA A 153 34.82 -25.93 -4.73
CA ALA A 153 35.67 -25.25 -5.70
C ALA A 153 34.97 -25.02 -7.06
N ASP A 154 33.67 -25.24 -7.13
CA ASP A 154 32.89 -25.00 -8.35
C ASP A 154 32.82 -23.48 -8.65
N PRO A 155 33.28 -23.03 -9.83
CA PRO A 155 33.23 -21.61 -10.23
C PRO A 155 31.80 -21.04 -10.31
N GLU A 156 30.77 -21.88 -10.48
CA GLU A 156 29.37 -21.44 -10.49
C GLU A 156 28.92 -20.91 -9.11
N ILE A 157 29.54 -21.42 -8.02
CA ILE A 157 29.28 -20.98 -6.64
C ILE A 157 29.96 -19.64 -6.33
N ASP A 158 31.07 -19.33 -7.01
CA ASP A 158 31.74 -18.03 -6.91
C ASP A 158 30.90 -16.91 -7.54
N GLU A 159 30.26 -17.19 -8.67
CA GLU A 159 29.37 -16.26 -9.36
C GLU A 159 28.10 -15.96 -8.54
N LEU A 160 27.53 -16.97 -7.88
CA LEU A 160 26.38 -16.82 -6.97
C LEU A 160 26.72 -16.09 -5.65
N ALA A 161 27.99 -16.09 -5.25
CA ALA A 161 28.47 -15.38 -4.07
C ALA A 161 28.90 -13.93 -4.38
N GLU A 162 28.87 -13.52 -5.65
CA GLU A 162 29.20 -12.15 -6.04
C GLU A 162 28.10 -11.19 -5.53
N ASP A 163 28.52 -10.32 -4.61
CA ASP A 163 27.67 -9.61 -3.64
C ASP A 163 26.59 -8.72 -4.29
N VAL A 164 25.31 -9.04 -4.07
CA VAL A 164 24.23 -8.07 -4.24
C VAL A 164 24.12 -7.28 -2.94
N HIS A 165 24.74 -6.10 -2.90
CA HIS A 165 24.58 -5.17 -1.77
C HIS A 165 23.24 -4.41 -1.90
N PRO A 166 22.22 -4.70 -1.08
CA PRO A 166 20.89 -4.07 -1.19
C PRO A 166 20.97 -2.55 -1.07
N GLU A 167 21.80 -2.08 -0.13
CA GLU A 167 22.04 -0.66 0.13
C GLU A 167 22.53 0.08 -1.12
N LYS A 168 23.40 -0.52 -1.93
CA LYS A 168 23.90 0.12 -3.17
C LYS A 168 22.80 0.23 -4.21
N VAL A 169 21.95 -0.78 -4.35
CA VAL A 169 20.82 -0.76 -5.29
C VAL A 169 19.80 0.29 -4.83
N LEU A 170 19.42 0.29 -3.56
CA LEU A 170 18.47 1.25 -2.98
C LEU A 170 18.98 2.70 -3.10
N ASP A 171 20.27 2.96 -2.81
CA ASP A 171 20.90 4.28 -2.98
C ASP A 171 20.87 4.75 -4.45
N THR A 172 21.11 3.85 -5.40
CA THR A 172 21.06 4.19 -6.82
C THR A 172 19.64 4.50 -7.31
N MET A 173 18.62 3.87 -6.73
CA MET A 173 17.21 4.16 -7.02
C MET A 173 16.79 5.49 -6.40
N ALA A 174 17.14 5.75 -5.14
CA ALA A 174 16.87 7.01 -4.45
C ALA A 174 17.47 8.22 -5.20
N LYS A 175 18.72 8.10 -5.65
CA LYS A 175 19.39 9.13 -6.48
C LYS A 175 18.71 9.37 -7.83
N ARG A 176 18.13 8.34 -8.45
CA ARG A 176 17.37 8.47 -9.70
C ARG A 176 16.02 9.14 -9.49
N GLU A 177 15.34 8.84 -8.40
CA GLU A 177 14.08 9.52 -8.05
C GLU A 177 14.30 11.00 -7.76
N GLU A 178 15.36 11.34 -7.01
CA GLU A 178 15.71 12.73 -6.69
C GLU A 178 16.03 13.53 -7.95
N ASN A 179 16.85 12.99 -8.85
CA ASN A 179 17.13 13.60 -10.16
C ASN A 179 15.86 13.80 -11.01
N THR A 180 14.92 12.87 -10.96
CA THR A 180 13.66 12.96 -11.71
C THR A 180 12.78 14.09 -11.17
N LYS A 181 12.71 14.24 -9.85
CA LYS A 181 11.97 15.32 -9.18
C LYS A 181 12.60 16.69 -9.40
N GLU A 182 13.93 16.78 -9.41
CA GLU A 182 14.65 18.02 -9.72
C GLU A 182 14.45 18.47 -11.17
N ASN A 183 14.51 17.54 -12.13
CA ASN A 183 14.24 17.87 -13.54
C ASN A 183 12.83 18.42 -13.75
N PHE A 184 11.83 17.82 -13.12
CA PHE A 184 10.43 18.27 -13.26
C PHE A 184 10.22 19.68 -12.66
N LYS A 185 10.96 20.04 -11.62
CA LYS A 185 10.92 21.36 -10.97
C LYS A 185 11.70 22.44 -11.73
N ALA A 186 12.69 22.05 -12.54
CA ALA A 186 13.46 22.98 -13.37
C ALA A 186 12.74 23.36 -14.68
N GLU A 187 11.82 22.51 -15.15
CA GLU A 187 11.00 22.71 -16.37
C GLU A 187 9.63 23.38 -16.13
N SER A 188 9.24 23.64 -14.87
CA SER A 188 7.97 24.29 -14.49
C SER A 188 8.16 25.71 -13.95
#